data_AF-A0A9D2PX81-F1
#
_entry.id   AF-A0A9D2PX81-F1
#
_cell.length_a   1.000
_cell.length_b   1.000
_cell.length_c   1.000
_cell.angle_alpha   90.00
_cell.angle_beta   90.00
_cell.angle_gamma   90.00
#
_symmetry.space_group_name_H-M   'P 1'
#
loop_
_entity.id
_entity.type
_entity.pdbx_description
1 polymer ?
#
loop_
_entity_poly.entity_id
_entity_poly.type
_entity_poly.pdbx_seq_one_letter_code
_entity_poly.pdbx_strand_id
1 'polypeptide(L)'
;MKWNLKRLRRSAAAAAVTVFVGAAAAGCGVKTVSQETETAPPAETTTQAEEAETTKPSQPETETISPLPSEEAEEEERDDKRMILMTDIHYLDPSLTDGGEAFTRMVEHGDGKLVNYVEEITDAALDEVVNQEPDVLILAGDLTLEGEKESHKGLAKKLRQVEDAGIPVVVIPGNHDINNPSAAGYEEDGIYPAENITAEDFEEIYEEFGYEESYSQDTFSLSYTYDLDDQFRLMMLDTCQYEPYNQVGGMIDTETYEWIEQQLEEAFDDGKTLLPVAHHNLLDQSQIYVRDCTIEHSSRLIDLLEKYDTDLFLSGHLHVQHWMQHDDIGIYEVVTSSLSTPPCQYGVLDLEKDGNFRYWTQSVDMEGWAGKNGLKDENLLNFNTYSPPTLNRIFYNQAYDAMKDSREEEKGSLYMKLTEEQKDAMSQVYADLNAACYGGRAVDVVDDAVKSQGFALWEEYCYPPLLFQYLEYIVSDGVKDYNTLESY
;
A
#
# COMPACT_ATOMS: atom_id res chain seq x y z
N MET A 1 -12.79 -19.70 -34.80
CA MET A 1 -14.20 -20.08 -35.07
C MET A 1 -15.05 -19.28 -34.10
N LYS A 2 -15.73 -18.21 -34.55
CA LYS A 2 -16.38 -17.21 -33.69
C LYS A 2 -17.57 -17.84 -32.94
N TRP A 3 -17.50 -17.92 -31.61
CA TRP A 3 -18.64 -18.24 -30.76
C TRP A 3 -19.18 -16.98 -30.07
N ASN A 4 -20.49 -16.98 -29.88
CA ASN A 4 -21.36 -15.81 -29.78
C ASN A 4 -21.76 -15.63 -28.30
N LEU A 5 -21.19 -14.65 -27.59
CA LEU A 5 -21.29 -14.42 -26.14
C LEU A 5 -22.68 -14.01 -25.60
N LYS A 6 -23.76 -14.08 -26.40
CA LYS A 6 -25.08 -13.54 -26.02
C LYS A 6 -26.05 -14.52 -25.35
N ARG A 7 -25.57 -15.61 -24.76
CA ARG A 7 -26.46 -16.67 -24.21
C ARG A 7 -26.17 -17.12 -22.79
N LEU A 8 -25.77 -16.21 -21.89
CA LEU A 8 -25.87 -16.42 -20.43
C LEU A 8 -26.40 -15.19 -19.69
N ARG A 9 -27.28 -14.39 -20.31
CA ARG A 9 -28.13 -13.43 -19.59
C ARG A 9 -29.51 -14.02 -19.41
N ARG A 10 -29.68 -14.89 -18.40
CA ARG A 10 -30.94 -15.15 -17.68
C ARG A 10 -30.75 -16.33 -16.72
N SER A 11 -31.08 -16.05 -15.45
CA SER A 11 -31.29 -17.02 -14.36
C SER A 11 -30.06 -17.35 -13.52
N ALA A 12 -29.67 -16.44 -12.65
CA ALA A 12 -29.19 -16.79 -11.31
C ALA A 12 -29.55 -15.66 -10.36
N ALA A 13 -30.54 -15.90 -9.49
CA ALA A 13 -30.71 -15.09 -8.29
C ALA A 13 -29.49 -15.38 -7.42
N ALA A 14 -28.57 -14.42 -7.31
CA ALA A 14 -27.43 -14.52 -6.43
C ALA A 14 -27.93 -14.47 -4.98
N ALA A 15 -27.93 -15.63 -4.32
CA ALA A 15 -28.01 -15.67 -2.87
C ALA A 15 -26.69 -15.13 -2.32
N ALA A 16 -26.80 -14.11 -1.46
CA ALA A 16 -25.68 -13.54 -0.73
C ALA A 16 -24.98 -14.62 0.09
N VAL A 17 -23.68 -14.80 -0.13
CA VAL A 17 -22.80 -15.59 0.73
C VAL A 17 -21.64 -14.66 1.08
N THR A 18 -21.73 -14.06 2.27
CA THR A 18 -20.61 -13.42 2.96
C THR A 18 -19.64 -14.53 3.35
N VAL A 19 -18.42 -14.53 2.81
CA VAL A 19 -17.37 -15.46 3.23
C VAL A 19 -16.49 -14.74 4.23
N PHE A 20 -16.71 -15.04 5.51
CA PHE A 20 -15.70 -14.83 6.54
C PHE A 20 -14.50 -15.73 6.23
N VAL A 21 -13.33 -15.14 5.96
CA VAL A 21 -12.06 -15.84 6.14
C VAL A 21 -11.86 -15.99 7.64
N GLY A 22 -12.08 -17.20 8.14
CA GLY A 22 -12.20 -17.45 9.57
C GLY A 22 -10.85 -17.50 10.28
N ALA A 23 -10.57 -16.52 11.13
CA ALA A 23 -9.61 -16.63 12.23
C ALA A 23 -10.21 -17.53 13.33
N ALA A 24 -9.63 -18.72 13.54
CA ALA A 24 -10.07 -19.65 14.57
C ALA A 24 -9.38 -19.33 15.91
N ALA A 25 -10.10 -18.67 16.81
CA ALA A 25 -9.70 -18.45 18.20
C ALA A 25 -9.88 -19.72 19.06
N ALA A 26 -8.85 -20.12 19.82
CA ALA A 26 -8.97 -21.05 20.94
C ALA A 26 -7.90 -20.79 22.01
N GLY A 27 -8.19 -19.87 22.93
CA GLY A 27 -7.40 -19.67 24.16
C GLY A 27 -7.94 -20.47 25.35
N CYS A 28 -7.05 -20.88 26.26
CA CYS A 28 -7.30 -21.04 27.70
C CYS A 28 -5.96 -21.22 28.47
N GLY A 29 -5.50 -20.15 29.10
CA GLY A 29 -4.35 -20.15 30.02
C GLY A 29 -4.73 -20.29 31.51
N VAL A 30 -3.73 -20.62 32.35
CA VAL A 30 -3.78 -20.48 33.81
C VAL A 30 -2.53 -19.75 34.31
N LYS A 31 -2.79 -18.65 35.02
CA LYS A 31 -1.86 -17.67 35.61
C LYS A 31 -0.88 -18.23 36.65
N THR A 32 0.27 -17.58 36.81
CA THR A 32 0.77 -17.22 38.16
C THR A 32 1.66 -15.96 38.14
N VAL A 33 1.52 -15.18 39.22
CA VAL A 33 2.01 -13.82 39.49
C VAL A 33 3.32 -13.85 40.29
N SER A 34 4.22 -12.86 40.11
CA SER A 34 4.96 -12.13 41.18
C SER A 34 5.96 -11.13 40.55
N GLN A 35 5.79 -9.81 40.68
CA GLN A 35 6.09 -8.87 41.79
C GLN A 35 7.58 -8.44 41.94
N GLU A 36 7.80 -7.16 41.58
CA GLU A 36 8.62 -6.10 42.20
C GLU A 36 10.10 -6.34 42.59
N THR A 37 10.99 -5.42 42.18
CA THR A 37 11.55 -4.41 43.11
C THR A 37 12.39 -3.31 42.43
N GLU A 38 12.20 -2.08 42.89
CA GLU A 38 12.97 -0.87 42.64
C GLU A 38 14.41 -0.93 43.20
N THR A 39 15.33 -0.10 42.71
CA THR A 39 16.20 0.72 43.58
C THR A 39 16.88 1.88 42.82
N ALA A 40 16.93 3.03 43.52
CA ALA A 40 17.40 4.35 43.09
C ALA A 40 18.94 4.53 43.10
N PRO A 41 19.48 5.59 42.45
CA PRO A 41 20.93 5.90 42.42
C PRO A 41 21.33 7.02 43.42
N PRO A 42 22.63 7.24 43.66
CA PRO A 42 23.10 8.49 44.25
C PRO A 42 24.14 9.26 43.40
N ALA A 43 23.80 10.54 43.18
CA ALA A 43 24.55 11.80 43.34
C ALA A 43 26.06 11.95 42.99
N GLU A 44 26.29 12.89 42.05
CA GLU A 44 27.16 14.09 42.02
C GLU A 44 28.54 14.13 42.70
N THR A 45 29.54 14.68 41.99
CA THR A 45 30.37 15.79 42.50
C THR A 45 31.00 16.63 41.36
N THR A 46 30.95 17.95 41.54
CA THR A 46 31.45 19.06 40.70
C THR A 46 32.95 19.33 40.88
N THR A 47 33.64 19.91 39.88
CA THR A 47 34.64 20.98 40.11
C THR A 47 34.98 21.75 38.81
N GLN A 48 34.92 23.09 38.91
CA GLN A 48 35.36 24.08 37.91
C GLN A 48 36.84 24.45 38.10
N ALA A 49 37.49 24.95 37.03
CA ALA A 49 38.45 26.08 37.09
C ALA A 49 38.69 26.72 35.71
N GLU A 50 38.51 28.05 35.66
CA GLU A 50 38.89 29.08 34.67
C GLU A 50 40.44 29.20 34.52
N GLU A 51 41.11 29.94 33.63
CA GLU A 51 40.87 30.99 32.61
C GLU A 51 42.21 31.21 31.84
N ALA A 52 42.18 31.89 30.67
CA ALA A 52 42.99 33.09 30.34
C ALA A 52 43.41 33.23 28.85
N GLU A 53 43.11 34.42 28.31
CA GLU A 53 43.42 34.95 26.97
C GLU A 53 44.92 35.24 26.70
N THR A 54 45.29 35.41 25.41
CA THR A 54 46.19 36.51 24.98
C THR A 54 46.19 36.72 23.45
N THR A 55 46.50 37.96 23.05
CA THR A 55 46.26 38.61 21.75
C THR A 55 47.49 38.72 20.81
N LYS A 56 47.17 38.98 19.53
CA LYS A 56 47.90 39.29 18.26
C LYS A 56 49.20 40.14 18.31
N PRO A 57 50.06 40.13 17.24
CA PRO A 57 50.03 41.19 16.19
C PRO A 57 50.50 40.73 14.76
N SER A 58 49.87 41.11 13.63
CA SER A 58 50.07 42.26 12.69
C SER A 58 50.69 41.89 11.31
N GLN A 59 50.17 42.50 10.23
CA GLN A 59 50.20 42.17 8.77
C GLN A 59 51.54 42.37 8.01
N PRO A 60 51.56 42.00 6.71
CA PRO A 60 51.64 43.03 5.66
C PRO A 60 50.62 42.88 4.51
N GLU A 61 50.32 44.01 3.85
CA GLU A 61 49.39 44.23 2.74
C GLU A 61 49.90 43.66 1.40
N THR A 62 49.03 43.13 0.52
CA THR A 62 48.82 43.64 -0.86
C THR A 62 47.63 42.99 -1.58
N GLU A 63 46.96 43.81 -2.39
CA GLU A 63 46.08 43.53 -3.54
C GLU A 63 44.62 43.08 -3.29
N THR A 64 43.75 44.09 -3.37
CA THR A 64 42.30 44.01 -3.62
C THR A 64 41.98 43.28 -4.92
N ILE A 65 41.37 42.11 -4.81
CA ILE A 65 40.56 41.48 -5.86
C ILE A 65 39.10 41.73 -5.48
N SER A 66 38.35 42.39 -6.35
CA SER A 66 36.91 42.59 -6.19
C SER A 66 36.21 41.23 -6.05
N PRO A 67 35.23 41.07 -5.14
CA PRO A 67 34.42 39.86 -5.13
C PRO A 67 33.66 39.78 -6.45
N LEU A 68 33.77 38.64 -7.13
CA LEU A 68 32.81 38.25 -8.16
C LEU A 68 31.41 38.23 -7.54
N PRO A 69 30.36 38.61 -8.28
CA PRO A 69 29.00 38.45 -7.78
C PRO A 69 28.81 36.96 -7.47
N SER A 70 28.37 36.63 -6.27
CA SER A 70 27.73 35.35 -6.02
C SER A 70 26.46 35.37 -6.87
N GLU A 71 26.50 34.65 -7.99
CA GLU A 71 25.28 34.07 -8.55
C GLU A 71 24.77 33.15 -7.44
N GLU A 72 23.86 33.67 -6.62
CA GLU A 72 22.79 32.83 -6.09
C GLU A 72 22.23 32.14 -7.33
N ALA A 73 22.45 30.84 -7.44
CA ALA A 73 21.70 30.06 -8.40
C ALA A 73 20.26 30.25 -7.99
N GLU A 74 19.51 31.07 -8.74
CA GLU A 74 18.08 30.92 -8.79
C GLU A 74 17.87 29.45 -9.17
N GLU A 75 17.47 28.63 -8.19
CA GLU A 75 16.90 27.33 -8.49
C GLU A 75 15.74 27.63 -9.43
N GLU A 76 15.91 27.35 -10.72
CA GLU A 76 14.79 27.37 -11.64
C GLU A 76 13.79 26.36 -11.07
N GLU A 77 12.68 26.85 -10.50
CA GLU A 77 11.58 26.01 -10.06
C GLU A 77 11.25 25.07 -11.22
N ARG A 78 11.36 23.76 -10.95
CA ARG A 78 10.84 22.76 -11.85
C ARG A 78 9.34 23.02 -11.98
N ASP A 79 8.88 23.15 -13.23
CA ASP A 79 7.44 23.28 -13.55
C ASP A 79 6.72 21.93 -13.36
N ASP A 80 7.48 20.84 -13.21
CA ASP A 80 7.03 19.50 -12.87
C ASP A 80 7.25 19.16 -11.39
N LYS A 81 6.31 18.40 -10.82
CA LYS A 81 6.41 17.85 -9.46
C LYS A 81 6.66 16.38 -9.49
N ARG A 82 7.66 15.95 -8.72
CA ARG A 82 7.94 14.54 -8.47
C ARG A 82 7.33 14.09 -7.17
N MET A 83 6.48 13.09 -7.23
CA MET A 83 5.81 12.49 -6.08
C MET A 83 6.20 11.02 -5.98
N ILE A 84 6.36 10.52 -4.76
CA ILE A 84 6.45 9.08 -4.50
C ILE A 84 5.16 8.64 -3.82
N LEU A 85 4.54 7.59 -4.35
CA LEU A 85 3.32 6.99 -3.83
C LEU A 85 3.63 5.60 -3.26
N MET A 86 3.34 5.41 -1.98
CA MET A 86 3.32 4.11 -1.32
C MET A 86 1.92 3.81 -0.80
N THR A 87 1.58 2.53 -0.75
CA THR A 87 0.28 2.05 -0.26
C THR A 87 0.43 0.64 0.28
N ASP A 88 -0.49 0.26 1.17
CA ASP A 88 -0.61 -1.10 1.69
C ASP A 88 0.73 -1.62 2.25
N ILE A 89 1.35 -0.76 3.08
CA ILE A 89 2.59 -1.08 3.79
C ILE A 89 2.31 -2.24 4.74
N HIS A 90 1.14 -2.24 5.39
CA HIS A 90 0.76 -3.23 6.39
C HIS A 90 1.84 -3.42 7.46
N TYR A 91 2.36 -2.30 7.95
CA TYR A 91 3.41 -2.29 8.95
C TYR A 91 2.96 -3.00 10.23
N LEU A 92 3.80 -3.89 10.73
CA LEU A 92 3.64 -4.53 12.03
C LEU A 92 4.87 -4.19 12.88
N ASP A 93 4.66 -3.52 14.02
CA ASP A 93 5.78 -3.19 14.89
C ASP A 93 6.48 -4.47 15.41
N PRO A 94 7.83 -4.55 15.36
CA PRO A 94 8.56 -5.73 15.80
C PRO A 94 8.31 -6.14 17.26
N SER A 95 7.81 -5.23 18.11
CA SER A 95 7.43 -5.56 19.49
C SER A 95 6.17 -6.43 19.62
N LEU A 96 5.37 -6.53 18.55
CA LEU A 96 4.13 -7.30 18.52
C LEU A 96 4.33 -8.76 18.08
N THR A 97 5.56 -9.17 17.75
CA THR A 97 5.87 -10.54 17.33
C THR A 97 7.19 -11.03 17.92
N ASP A 98 7.23 -12.30 18.33
CA ASP A 98 8.47 -13.00 18.70
C ASP A 98 9.06 -13.83 17.55
N GLY A 99 8.44 -13.80 16.37
CA GLY A 99 8.80 -14.65 15.23
C GLY A 99 8.44 -16.13 15.42
N GLY A 100 7.55 -16.44 16.36
CA GLY A 100 7.12 -17.80 16.71
C GLY A 100 6.27 -18.50 15.65
N GLU A 101 5.70 -19.64 16.01
CA GLU A 101 4.89 -20.48 15.12
C GLU A 101 3.61 -19.76 14.68
N ALA A 102 2.95 -19.02 15.56
CA ALA A 102 1.74 -18.27 15.21
C ALA A 102 2.01 -17.21 14.14
N PHE A 103 3.08 -16.43 14.30
CA PHE A 103 3.50 -15.42 13.33
C PHE A 103 3.89 -16.06 11.99
N THR A 104 4.72 -17.11 12.03
CA THR A 104 5.16 -17.82 10.83
C THR A 104 3.95 -18.36 10.04
N ARG A 105 2.97 -18.94 10.74
CA ARG A 105 1.74 -19.43 10.12
C ARG A 105 0.92 -18.32 9.48
N MET A 106 0.83 -17.15 10.13
CA MET A 106 0.15 -15.98 9.57
C MET A 106 0.81 -15.55 8.26
N VAL A 107 2.14 -15.47 8.22
CA VAL A 107 2.88 -15.07 7.00
C VAL A 107 2.75 -16.12 5.88
N GLU A 108 2.89 -17.41 6.19
CA GLU A 108 2.88 -18.47 5.16
C GLU A 108 1.50 -18.76 4.56
N HIS A 109 0.42 -18.36 5.25
CA HIS A 109 -0.96 -18.56 4.82
C HIS A 109 -1.75 -17.25 4.64
N GLY A 110 -1.05 -16.11 4.67
CA GLY A 110 -1.62 -14.80 4.41
C GLY A 110 -1.92 -14.56 2.94
N ASP A 111 -2.11 -13.29 2.59
CA ASP A 111 -2.45 -12.80 1.24
C ASP A 111 -1.23 -12.45 0.38
N GLY A 112 -0.01 -12.76 0.84
CA GLY A 112 1.23 -12.58 0.07
C GLY A 112 2.21 -11.55 0.66
N LYS A 113 1.78 -10.80 1.67
CA LYS A 113 2.58 -9.81 2.38
C LYS A 113 3.78 -10.44 3.08
N LEU A 114 4.96 -9.86 2.89
CA LEU A 114 6.19 -10.24 3.59
C LEU A 114 6.27 -9.56 4.96
N VAL A 115 5.28 -9.81 5.82
CA VAL A 115 5.22 -9.19 7.18
C VAL A 115 6.47 -9.52 8.01
N ASN A 116 7.11 -10.67 7.75
CA ASN A 116 8.36 -11.05 8.40
C ASN A 116 9.57 -10.18 8.04
N TYR A 117 9.46 -9.32 7.03
CA TYR A 117 10.48 -8.33 6.63
C TYR A 117 9.89 -6.93 6.41
N VAL A 118 8.66 -6.64 6.89
CA VAL A 118 8.01 -5.34 6.64
C VAL A 118 8.73 -4.18 7.31
N GLU A 119 9.40 -4.44 8.43
CA GLU A 119 10.29 -3.47 9.10
C GLU A 119 11.40 -3.03 8.14
N GLU A 120 12.15 -3.99 7.59
CA GLU A 120 13.27 -3.71 6.69
C GLU A 120 12.80 -3.17 5.34
N ILE A 121 11.67 -3.64 4.81
CA ILE A 121 11.10 -3.13 3.55
C ILE A 121 10.71 -1.67 3.71
N THR A 122 10.03 -1.32 4.82
CA THR A 122 9.67 0.07 5.13
C THR A 122 10.91 0.94 5.27
N ASP A 123 11.91 0.52 6.05
CA ASP A 123 13.14 1.30 6.24
C ASP A 123 13.91 1.50 4.93
N ALA A 124 14.02 0.48 4.09
CA ALA A 124 14.68 0.57 2.80
C ALA A 124 13.94 1.52 1.84
N ALA A 125 12.61 1.43 1.81
CA ALA A 125 11.79 2.28 0.97
C ALA A 125 11.86 3.76 1.39
N LEU A 126 11.82 4.05 2.69
CA LEU A 126 11.95 5.42 3.21
C LEU A 126 13.36 5.99 3.01
N ASP A 127 14.41 5.18 3.16
CA ASP A 127 15.78 5.57 2.79
C ASP A 127 15.86 5.94 1.30
N GLU A 128 15.20 5.18 0.42
CA GLU A 128 15.14 5.49 -1.01
C GLU A 128 14.36 6.78 -1.31
N VAL A 129 13.28 7.06 -0.58
CA VAL A 129 12.55 8.34 -0.67
C VAL A 129 13.48 9.50 -0.33
N VAL A 130 14.19 9.42 0.80
CA VAL A 130 15.15 10.45 1.23
C VAL A 130 16.26 10.66 0.20
N ASN A 131 16.75 9.59 -0.44
CA ASN A 131 17.79 9.69 -1.48
C ASN A 131 17.26 10.24 -2.82
N GLN A 132 15.98 10.11 -3.10
CA GLN A 132 15.35 10.59 -4.33
C GLN A 132 14.91 12.05 -4.25
N GLU A 133 14.74 12.59 -3.04
CA GLU A 133 14.34 13.97 -2.77
C GLU A 133 13.08 14.37 -3.58
N PRO A 134 11.95 13.60 -3.51
CA PRO A 134 10.71 14.01 -4.16
C PRO A 134 10.12 15.26 -3.50
N ASP A 135 9.22 15.94 -4.20
CA ASP A 135 8.48 17.08 -3.67
C ASP A 135 7.50 16.65 -2.54
N VAL A 136 7.03 15.40 -2.56
CA VAL A 136 6.13 14.82 -1.54
C VAL A 136 6.16 13.30 -1.54
N LEU A 137 6.02 12.69 -0.36
CA LEU A 137 5.70 11.28 -0.15
C LEU A 137 4.21 11.13 0.19
N ILE A 138 3.49 10.32 -0.58
CA ILE A 138 2.07 10.04 -0.42
C ILE A 138 1.89 8.61 0.12
N LEU A 139 1.16 8.43 1.21
CA LEU A 139 0.72 7.13 1.71
C LEU A 139 -0.79 6.93 1.55
N ALA A 140 -1.20 6.08 0.60
CA ALA A 140 -2.60 5.87 0.22
C ALA A 140 -3.31 4.74 1.00
N GLY A 141 -3.14 4.72 2.32
CA GLY A 141 -3.86 3.81 3.21
C GLY A 141 -3.21 2.44 3.40
N ASP A 142 -3.84 1.68 4.30
CA ASP A 142 -3.38 0.40 4.83
C ASP A 142 -1.94 0.48 5.34
N LEU A 143 -1.77 1.45 6.24
CA LEU A 143 -0.50 1.80 6.84
C LEU A 143 0.00 0.67 7.76
N THR A 144 -0.93 0.05 8.49
CA THR A 144 -0.65 -1.02 9.46
C THR A 144 -1.28 -2.35 9.07
N LEU A 145 -0.82 -3.45 9.69
CA LEU A 145 -1.29 -4.79 9.35
C LEU A 145 -2.77 -4.97 9.67
N GLU A 146 -3.17 -4.72 10.92
CA GLU A 146 -4.57 -4.81 11.37
C GLU A 146 -4.96 -3.66 12.33
N GLY A 147 -4.35 -2.48 12.19
CA GLY A 147 -4.72 -1.28 12.96
C GLY A 147 -4.12 -1.22 14.36
N GLU A 148 -2.98 -1.89 14.60
CA GLU A 148 -2.38 -1.90 15.94
C GLU A 148 -1.79 -0.53 16.29
N LYS A 149 -2.14 -0.02 17.46
CA LYS A 149 -1.67 1.29 17.95
C LYS A 149 -0.15 1.41 18.02
N GLU A 150 0.53 0.34 18.38
CA GLU A 150 2.00 0.34 18.41
C GLU A 150 2.60 0.33 17.00
N SER A 151 1.98 -0.37 16.04
CA SER A 151 2.34 -0.28 14.61
C SER A 151 2.19 1.15 14.08
N HIS A 152 1.07 1.82 14.37
CA HIS A 152 0.85 3.21 13.98
C HIS A 152 1.94 4.16 14.52
N LYS A 153 2.25 4.07 15.82
CA LYS A 153 3.32 4.89 16.43
C LYS A 153 4.70 4.56 15.87
N GLY A 154 4.97 3.28 15.61
CA GLY A 154 6.21 2.80 15.02
C GLY A 154 6.42 3.38 13.63
N LEU A 155 5.39 3.32 12.78
CA LEU A 155 5.43 3.88 11.43
C LEU A 155 5.55 5.41 11.47
N ALA A 156 4.73 6.12 12.24
CA ALA A 156 4.81 7.58 12.37
C ALA A 156 6.23 8.04 12.77
N LYS A 157 6.89 7.32 13.69
CA LYS A 157 8.28 7.61 14.06
C LYS A 157 9.28 7.43 12.90
N LYS A 158 9.04 6.48 11.99
CA LYS A 158 9.86 6.30 10.79
C LYS A 158 9.61 7.41 9.78
N LEU A 159 8.34 7.81 9.58
CA LEU A 159 7.96 8.92 8.67
C LEU A 159 8.57 10.26 9.08
N ARG A 160 8.74 10.52 10.39
CA ARG A 160 9.47 11.72 10.87
C ARG A 160 10.88 11.85 10.28
N GLN A 161 11.54 10.76 9.92
CA GLN A 161 12.87 10.82 9.32
C GLN A 161 12.85 11.40 7.90
N VAL A 162 11.72 11.24 7.20
CA VAL A 162 11.48 11.81 5.87
C VAL A 162 11.17 13.31 6.00
N GLU A 163 10.31 13.69 6.96
CA GLU A 163 10.06 15.11 7.31
C GLU A 163 11.34 15.83 7.77
N ASP A 164 12.14 15.21 8.63
CA ASP A 164 13.43 15.74 9.09
C ASP A 164 14.43 15.94 7.93
N ALA A 165 14.26 15.22 6.82
CA ALA A 165 15.02 15.40 5.58
C ALA A 165 14.47 16.51 4.67
N GLY A 166 13.35 17.14 5.05
CA GLY A 166 12.71 18.24 4.33
C GLY A 166 11.74 17.79 3.24
N ILE A 167 11.30 16.53 3.27
CA ILE A 167 10.33 15.98 2.31
C ILE A 167 8.98 15.87 3.01
N PRO A 168 7.95 16.61 2.57
CA PRO A 168 6.61 16.50 3.11
C PRO A 168 6.04 15.08 2.93
N VAL A 169 5.32 14.60 3.94
CA VAL A 169 4.60 13.34 3.95
C VAL A 169 3.12 13.61 4.13
N VAL A 170 2.28 13.01 3.29
CA VAL A 170 0.82 13.11 3.40
C VAL A 170 0.22 11.71 3.46
N VAL A 171 -0.67 11.49 4.42
CA VAL A 171 -1.25 10.15 4.68
C VAL A 171 -2.77 10.18 4.71
N ILE A 172 -3.38 9.05 4.33
CA ILE A 172 -4.79 8.72 4.57
C ILE A 172 -4.89 7.31 5.15
N PRO A 173 -5.98 6.98 5.88
CA PRO A 173 -6.19 5.62 6.35
C PRO A 173 -6.58 4.66 5.21
N GLY A 174 -6.34 3.37 5.42
CA GLY A 174 -6.99 2.28 4.69
C GLY A 174 -7.94 1.48 5.57
N ASN A 175 -8.57 0.46 4.98
CA ASN A 175 -9.59 -0.30 5.69
C ASN A 175 -9.03 -1.13 6.86
N HIS A 176 -7.72 -1.34 6.96
CA HIS A 176 -7.10 -2.06 8.08
C HIS A 176 -6.78 -1.18 9.29
N ASP A 177 -6.75 0.15 9.14
CA ASP A 177 -6.09 1.04 10.12
C ASP A 177 -6.96 1.40 11.33
N ILE A 178 -8.23 1.73 11.12
CA ILE A 178 -9.07 2.37 12.16
C ILE A 178 -10.18 1.43 12.66
N ASN A 179 -10.38 1.41 13.99
CA ASN A 179 -11.38 0.61 14.70
C ASN A 179 -11.36 -0.87 14.30
N ASN A 180 -10.22 -1.40 13.84
CA ASN A 180 -10.12 -2.75 13.34
C ASN A 180 -10.09 -3.75 14.52
N PRO A 181 -11.11 -4.62 14.67
CA PRO A 181 -11.16 -5.58 15.78
C PRO A 181 -10.16 -6.73 15.64
N SER A 182 -9.47 -6.82 14.50
CA SER A 182 -8.49 -7.87 14.18
C SER A 182 -7.08 -7.54 14.69
N ALA A 183 -6.83 -6.34 15.20
CA ALA A 183 -5.55 -5.92 15.77
C ALA A 183 -4.98 -6.98 16.73
N ALA A 184 -3.78 -7.48 16.43
CA ALA A 184 -3.23 -8.63 17.12
C ALA A 184 -1.69 -8.59 17.25
N GLY A 185 -1.19 -9.32 18.24
CA GLY A 185 0.21 -9.71 18.35
C GLY A 185 0.36 -11.22 18.41
N TYR A 186 1.60 -11.68 18.22
CA TYR A 186 1.95 -13.08 18.02
C TYR A 186 3.05 -13.48 19.01
N GLU A 187 2.83 -14.53 19.79
CA GLU A 187 3.80 -15.05 20.76
C GLU A 187 3.72 -16.57 20.81
N GLU A 188 4.86 -17.25 20.70
CA GLU A 188 4.97 -18.71 20.63
C GLU A 188 4.02 -19.32 19.57
N ASP A 189 3.02 -20.09 19.98
CA ASP A 189 1.99 -20.72 19.14
C ASP A 189 0.63 -19.99 19.21
N GLY A 190 0.57 -18.84 19.88
CA GLY A 190 -0.64 -18.08 20.16
C GLY A 190 -0.73 -16.71 19.47
N ILE A 191 -1.97 -16.24 19.34
CA ILE A 191 -2.33 -14.88 18.91
C ILE A 191 -3.00 -14.20 20.10
N TYR A 192 -2.60 -12.98 20.44
CA TYR A 192 -3.21 -12.17 21.48
C TYR A 192 -3.75 -10.85 20.91
N PRO A 193 -4.83 -10.28 21.48
CA PRO A 193 -5.38 -9.02 20.98
C PRO A 193 -4.43 -7.85 21.27
N ALA A 194 -4.22 -6.98 20.27
CA ALA A 194 -3.53 -5.71 20.41
C ALA A 194 -4.55 -4.56 20.57
N GLU A 195 -4.09 -3.41 21.08
CA GLU A 195 -4.90 -2.19 21.12
C GLU A 195 -5.01 -1.63 19.70
N ASN A 196 -6.23 -1.30 19.25
CA ASN A 196 -6.47 -0.57 18.01
C ASN A 196 -6.68 0.93 18.28
N ILE A 197 -6.85 1.72 17.23
CA ILE A 197 -7.01 3.18 17.33
C ILE A 197 -8.39 3.65 16.80
N THR A 198 -8.83 4.80 17.29
CA THR A 198 -9.99 5.53 16.72
C THR A 198 -9.56 6.47 15.59
N ALA A 199 -10.52 7.11 14.92
CA ALA A 199 -10.23 8.12 13.91
C ALA A 199 -9.49 9.33 14.50
N GLU A 200 -9.86 9.75 15.72
CA GLU A 200 -9.17 10.84 16.42
C GLU A 200 -7.74 10.45 16.84
N ASP A 201 -7.53 9.20 17.26
CA ASP A 201 -6.17 8.70 17.52
C ASP A 201 -5.33 8.69 16.21
N PHE A 202 -5.93 8.38 15.06
CA PHE A 202 -5.24 8.40 13.75
C PHE A 202 -4.78 9.83 13.41
N GLU A 203 -5.69 10.80 13.49
CA GLU A 203 -5.37 12.21 13.26
C GLU A 203 -4.29 12.72 14.25
N GLU A 204 -4.35 12.33 15.53
CA GLU A 204 -3.32 12.73 16.52
C GLU A 204 -1.96 12.08 16.24
N ILE A 205 -1.93 10.79 15.86
CA ILE A 205 -0.68 10.08 15.58
C ILE A 205 -0.01 10.63 14.32
N TYR A 206 -0.81 11.00 13.33
CA TYR A 206 -0.33 11.47 12.04
C TYR A 206 -0.51 12.97 11.80
N GLU A 207 -0.68 13.77 12.87
CA GLU A 207 -0.97 15.20 12.82
C GLU A 207 0.00 15.95 11.89
N GLU A 208 1.29 15.67 12.01
CA GLU A 208 2.39 16.31 11.24
C GLU A 208 2.57 15.77 9.81
N PHE A 209 1.71 14.84 9.35
CA PHE A 209 1.80 14.26 8.01
C PHE A 209 0.59 14.63 7.15
N GLY A 210 0.39 15.94 7.02
CA GLY A 210 -0.59 16.56 6.13
C GLY A 210 -1.81 17.14 6.84
N TYR A 211 -2.18 16.65 8.03
CA TYR A 211 -3.35 17.15 8.75
C TYR A 211 -3.11 18.56 9.31
N GLU A 212 -2.00 18.80 10.01
CA GLU A 212 -1.65 20.12 10.57
C GLU A 212 -1.47 21.18 9.47
N GLU A 213 -0.88 20.78 8.33
CA GLU A 213 -0.56 21.65 7.19
C GLU A 213 -1.70 21.78 6.16
N SER A 214 -2.80 21.06 6.35
CA SER A 214 -3.90 21.02 5.39
C SER A 214 -4.49 22.40 5.08
N TYR A 215 -4.86 22.60 3.82
CA TYR A 215 -5.58 23.80 3.37
C TYR A 215 -7.05 23.76 3.81
N SER A 216 -7.69 22.59 3.70
CA SER A 216 -9.07 22.34 4.10
C SER A 216 -9.22 20.91 4.58
N GLN A 217 -10.00 20.68 5.63
CA GLN A 217 -10.33 19.33 6.12
C GLN A 217 -11.84 19.12 6.05
N ASP A 218 -12.26 17.92 5.67
CA ASP A 218 -13.66 17.52 5.79
C ASP A 218 -14.03 17.32 7.27
N THR A 219 -15.28 17.58 7.61
CA THR A 219 -15.79 17.45 8.98
C THR A 219 -16.45 16.10 9.26
N PHE A 220 -16.62 15.26 8.24
CA PHE A 220 -17.31 13.97 8.31
C PHE A 220 -16.40 12.76 8.07
N SER A 221 -15.18 12.99 7.59
CA SER A 221 -14.17 11.97 7.31
C SER A 221 -12.78 12.52 7.63
N LEU A 222 -11.75 11.67 7.58
CA LEU A 222 -10.35 12.10 7.67
C LEU A 222 -9.79 12.64 6.33
N SER A 223 -10.67 13.11 5.44
CA SER A 223 -10.28 13.70 4.15
C SER A 223 -9.78 15.13 4.31
N TYR A 224 -8.79 15.51 3.51
CA TYR A 224 -8.26 16.87 3.51
C TYR A 224 -7.63 17.25 2.16
N THR A 225 -7.39 18.53 1.95
CA THR A 225 -6.57 19.03 0.84
C THR A 225 -5.24 19.56 1.37
N TYR A 226 -4.19 19.32 0.60
CA TYR A 226 -2.83 19.76 0.92
C TYR A 226 -2.26 20.55 -0.25
N ASP A 227 -1.86 21.79 0.00
CA ASP A 227 -1.23 22.64 -1.01
C ASP A 227 0.26 22.33 -1.09
N LEU A 228 0.67 21.65 -2.16
CA LEU A 228 2.09 21.35 -2.38
C LEU A 228 2.87 22.62 -2.71
N ASP A 229 2.27 23.48 -3.54
CA ASP A 229 2.75 24.83 -3.82
C ASP A 229 1.61 25.69 -4.43
N ASP A 230 1.97 26.80 -5.08
CA ASP A 230 1.03 27.70 -5.75
C ASP A 230 0.36 27.08 -7.00
N GLN A 231 0.83 25.94 -7.49
CA GLN A 231 0.36 25.29 -8.72
C GLN A 231 -0.35 23.96 -8.48
N PHE A 232 0.04 23.20 -7.46
CA PHE A 232 -0.45 21.83 -7.23
C PHE A 232 -1.15 21.69 -5.89
N ARG A 233 -2.29 21.00 -5.89
CA ARG A 233 -3.06 20.65 -4.69
C ARG A 233 -3.34 19.14 -4.68
N LEU A 234 -3.10 18.49 -3.55
CA LEU A 234 -3.50 17.10 -3.34
C LEU A 234 -4.88 17.08 -2.68
N MET A 235 -5.75 16.16 -3.09
CA MET A 235 -7.00 15.86 -2.38
C MET A 235 -6.89 14.44 -1.81
N MET A 236 -6.65 14.37 -0.51
CA MET A 236 -6.42 13.16 0.25
C MET A 236 -7.77 12.67 0.78
N LEU A 237 -8.31 11.59 0.19
CA LEU A 237 -9.67 11.11 0.45
C LEU A 237 -9.68 9.90 1.38
N ASP A 238 -10.25 10.09 2.58
CA ASP A 238 -10.66 8.98 3.44
C ASP A 238 -11.93 8.34 2.84
N THR A 239 -11.77 7.11 2.37
CA THR A 239 -12.83 6.30 1.76
C THR A 239 -13.23 5.12 2.64
N CYS A 240 -12.69 5.05 3.86
CA CYS A 240 -12.83 3.91 4.75
C CYS A 240 -14.14 3.96 5.53
N GLN A 241 -14.65 2.77 5.86
CA GLN A 241 -15.84 2.62 6.69
C GLN A 241 -15.44 1.98 8.02
N TYR A 242 -15.26 2.81 9.05
CA TYR A 242 -14.86 2.36 10.40
C TYR A 242 -15.91 2.62 11.49
N GLU A 243 -17.07 3.20 11.13
CA GLU A 243 -18.21 3.43 12.01
C GLU A 243 -19.53 2.94 11.37
N PRO A 244 -20.42 2.23 12.09
CA PRO A 244 -20.29 1.78 13.48
C PRO A 244 -19.40 0.53 13.66
N TYR A 245 -18.82 0.01 12.57
CA TYR A 245 -17.85 -1.08 12.58
C TYR A 245 -16.92 -0.94 11.38
N ASN A 246 -15.69 -1.42 11.53
CA ASN A 246 -14.71 -1.58 10.46
C ASN A 246 -15.23 -2.51 9.35
N GLN A 247 -15.12 -2.06 8.10
CA GLN A 247 -15.48 -2.80 6.90
C GLN A 247 -14.33 -2.75 5.88
N VAL A 248 -14.24 -3.80 5.07
CA VAL A 248 -13.28 -3.88 3.96
C VAL A 248 -13.67 -2.92 2.83
N GLY A 249 -14.97 -2.74 2.58
CA GLY A 249 -15.45 -1.91 1.49
C GLY A 249 -15.37 -0.41 1.74
N GLY A 250 -15.09 0.35 0.68
CA GLY A 250 -15.01 1.80 0.73
C GLY A 250 -16.28 2.53 0.33
N MET A 251 -16.53 3.69 0.94
CA MET A 251 -17.64 4.59 0.61
C MET A 251 -17.24 6.03 0.90
N ILE A 252 -17.87 6.99 0.22
CA ILE A 252 -17.80 8.42 0.54
C ILE A 252 -19.18 8.89 0.99
N ASP A 253 -19.24 9.57 2.12
CA ASP A 253 -20.48 10.13 2.66
C ASP A 253 -21.04 11.27 1.79
N THR A 254 -22.35 11.50 1.89
CA THR A 254 -23.01 12.52 1.06
C THR A 254 -22.46 13.92 1.35
N GLU A 255 -22.21 14.21 2.62
CA GLU A 255 -21.62 15.44 3.12
C GLU A 255 -20.17 15.61 2.63
N THR A 256 -19.37 14.55 2.64
CA THR A 256 -18.01 14.56 2.07
C THR A 256 -18.04 14.83 0.56
N TYR A 257 -19.02 14.32 -0.18
CA TYR A 257 -19.18 14.69 -1.59
C TYR A 257 -19.47 16.18 -1.82
N GLU A 258 -20.17 16.86 -0.91
CA GLU A 258 -20.37 18.31 -0.99
C GLU A 258 -19.05 19.06 -0.76
N TRP A 259 -18.25 18.59 0.19
CA TRP A 259 -16.91 19.11 0.42
C TRP A 259 -15.97 18.88 -0.78
N ILE A 260 -15.98 17.67 -1.39
CA ILE A 260 -15.20 17.36 -2.60
C ILE A 260 -15.53 18.33 -3.74
N GLU A 261 -16.82 18.55 -4.02
CA GLU A 261 -17.23 19.48 -5.09
C GLU A 261 -16.75 20.91 -4.80
N GLN A 262 -16.80 21.34 -3.54
CA GLN A 262 -16.27 22.64 -3.13
C GLN A 262 -14.74 22.73 -3.34
N GLN A 263 -13.98 21.70 -2.96
CA GLN A 263 -12.53 21.70 -3.10
C GLN A 263 -12.08 21.67 -4.56
N LEU A 264 -12.81 20.98 -5.43
CA LEU A 264 -12.59 21.00 -6.88
C LEU A 264 -12.87 22.40 -7.47
N GLU A 265 -13.96 23.06 -7.06
CA GLU A 265 -14.27 24.42 -7.49
C GLU A 265 -13.21 25.42 -7.02
N GLU A 266 -12.76 25.33 -5.77
CA GLU A 266 -11.72 26.19 -5.22
C GLU A 266 -10.37 25.99 -5.93
N ALA A 267 -9.95 24.75 -6.16
CA ALA A 267 -8.71 24.48 -6.89
C ALA A 267 -8.77 25.02 -8.34
N PHE A 268 -9.92 24.88 -9.00
CA PHE A 268 -10.15 25.43 -10.33
C PHE A 268 -10.08 26.97 -10.33
N ASP A 269 -10.71 27.63 -9.36
CA ASP A 269 -10.69 29.08 -9.21
C ASP A 269 -9.28 29.63 -8.86
N ASP A 270 -8.53 28.87 -8.06
CA ASP A 270 -7.12 29.14 -7.73
C ASP A 270 -6.17 28.90 -8.92
N GLY A 271 -6.65 28.19 -9.96
CA GLY A 271 -5.85 27.81 -11.13
C GLY A 271 -4.82 26.72 -10.82
N LYS A 272 -5.12 25.87 -9.83
CA LYS A 272 -4.26 24.76 -9.40
C LYS A 272 -4.66 23.45 -10.07
N THR A 273 -3.65 22.63 -10.37
CA THR A 273 -3.83 21.24 -10.78
C THR A 273 -4.05 20.40 -9.54
N LEU A 274 -5.23 19.77 -9.46
CA LEU A 274 -5.62 18.95 -8.31
C LEU A 274 -5.41 17.46 -8.60
N LEU A 275 -4.76 16.76 -7.68
CA LEU A 275 -4.52 15.31 -7.73
C LEU A 275 -5.28 14.59 -6.60
N PRO A 276 -6.36 13.86 -6.90
CA PRO A 276 -7.06 13.04 -5.92
C PRO A 276 -6.32 11.73 -5.63
N VAL A 277 -6.26 11.38 -4.34
CA VAL A 277 -5.68 10.15 -3.81
C VAL A 277 -6.68 9.51 -2.86
N ALA A 278 -6.93 8.22 -3.00
CA ALA A 278 -7.77 7.46 -2.08
C ALA A 278 -7.20 6.06 -1.85
N HIS A 279 -7.60 5.40 -0.76
CA HIS A 279 -7.24 4.01 -0.56
C HIS A 279 -7.97 3.07 -1.53
N HIS A 280 -9.31 3.14 -1.56
CA HIS A 280 -10.15 2.30 -2.42
C HIS A 280 -10.15 2.77 -3.89
N ASN A 281 -10.49 1.85 -4.80
CA ASN A 281 -10.43 2.11 -6.23
C ASN A 281 -11.61 2.96 -6.74
N LEU A 282 -11.35 3.81 -7.72
CA LEU A 282 -12.35 4.61 -8.43
C LEU A 282 -13.09 3.80 -9.49
N LEU A 283 -12.35 3.06 -10.31
CA LEU A 283 -12.84 2.21 -11.39
C LEU A 283 -12.92 0.75 -10.95
N ASP A 284 -13.69 -0.05 -11.69
CA ASP A 284 -13.75 -1.50 -11.47
C ASP A 284 -12.47 -2.19 -12.00
N GLN A 285 -11.39 -2.07 -11.22
CA GLN A 285 -10.03 -2.53 -11.56
C GLN A 285 -9.88 -4.06 -11.54
N SER A 286 -10.88 -4.80 -11.05
CA SER A 286 -10.95 -6.25 -11.10
C SER A 286 -12.36 -6.69 -11.48
N GLN A 287 -12.51 -7.68 -12.37
CA GLN A 287 -13.84 -8.23 -12.70
C GLN A 287 -14.43 -9.12 -11.60
N ILE A 288 -13.64 -9.45 -10.57
CA ILE A 288 -14.02 -10.39 -9.50
C ILE A 288 -14.11 -9.70 -8.16
N TYR A 289 -13.11 -8.88 -7.87
CA TYR A 289 -13.05 -8.09 -6.65
C TYR A 289 -13.60 -6.69 -6.90
N VAL A 290 -14.79 -6.59 -7.53
CA VAL A 290 -15.49 -5.29 -7.65
C VAL A 290 -16.09 -4.89 -6.30
N ARG A 291 -16.61 -5.88 -5.59
CA ARG A 291 -17.18 -5.65 -4.27
C ARG A 291 -16.05 -5.51 -3.27
N ASP A 292 -16.20 -4.52 -2.41
CA ASP A 292 -15.26 -4.15 -1.35
C ASP A 292 -13.97 -3.47 -1.84
N CYS A 293 -13.59 -3.53 -3.12
CA CYS A 293 -12.44 -2.77 -3.63
C CYS A 293 -12.78 -1.45 -4.32
N THR A 294 -13.85 -1.41 -5.13
CA THR A 294 -14.31 -0.16 -5.75
C THR A 294 -15.14 0.64 -4.75
N ILE A 295 -14.90 1.95 -4.65
CA ILE A 295 -15.70 2.89 -3.84
C ILE A 295 -17.19 2.75 -4.19
N GLU A 296 -18.03 2.62 -3.15
CA GLU A 296 -19.47 2.59 -3.33
C GLU A 296 -19.97 3.87 -4.03
N HIS A 297 -20.72 3.68 -5.12
CA HIS A 297 -21.25 4.77 -5.94
C HIS A 297 -20.18 5.67 -6.59
N SER A 298 -18.98 5.12 -6.88
CA SER A 298 -17.86 5.84 -7.52
C SER A 298 -18.22 6.61 -8.79
N SER A 299 -19.26 6.22 -9.53
CA SER A 299 -19.74 6.96 -10.70
C SER A 299 -20.03 8.44 -10.42
N ARG A 300 -20.48 8.78 -9.20
CA ARG A 300 -20.69 10.19 -8.81
C ARG A 300 -19.35 10.93 -8.69
N LEU A 301 -18.33 10.28 -8.13
CA LEU A 301 -17.00 10.86 -8.01
C LEU A 301 -16.36 11.04 -9.39
N ILE A 302 -16.47 10.04 -10.27
CA ILE A 302 -16.01 10.13 -11.66
C ILE A 302 -16.64 11.34 -12.37
N ASP A 303 -17.97 11.47 -12.32
CA ASP A 303 -18.68 12.60 -12.93
C ASP A 303 -18.21 13.97 -12.39
N LEU A 304 -17.84 14.04 -11.11
CA LEU A 304 -17.32 15.26 -10.49
C LEU A 304 -15.88 15.54 -10.93
N LEU A 305 -14.99 14.57 -10.85
CA LEU A 305 -13.58 14.73 -11.23
C LEU A 305 -13.45 15.13 -12.71
N GLU A 306 -14.19 14.47 -13.60
CA GLU A 306 -14.18 14.80 -15.04
C GLU A 306 -14.83 16.15 -15.33
N LYS A 307 -15.81 16.61 -14.52
CA LYS A 307 -16.41 17.94 -14.66
C LYS A 307 -15.40 19.07 -14.43
N TYR A 308 -14.37 18.83 -13.60
CA TYR A 308 -13.32 19.79 -13.26
C TYR A 308 -11.98 19.45 -13.95
N ASP A 309 -12.02 18.73 -15.07
CA ASP A 309 -10.86 18.40 -15.89
C ASP A 309 -9.72 17.72 -15.09
N THR A 310 -10.05 16.85 -14.13
CA THR A 310 -9.07 16.03 -13.40
C THR A 310 -8.70 14.79 -14.21
N ASP A 311 -7.42 14.64 -14.56
CA ASP A 311 -6.94 13.61 -15.48
C ASP A 311 -6.46 12.31 -14.81
N LEU A 312 -6.10 12.35 -13.52
CA LEU A 312 -5.47 11.23 -12.82
C LEU A 312 -6.05 11.04 -11.42
N PHE A 313 -6.28 9.78 -11.05
CA PHE A 313 -6.64 9.33 -9.71
C PHE A 313 -5.65 8.26 -9.24
N LEU A 314 -5.17 8.38 -8.00
CA LEU A 314 -4.23 7.43 -7.41
C LEU A 314 -4.91 6.60 -6.33
N SER A 315 -4.73 5.28 -6.38
CA SER A 315 -5.27 4.37 -5.37
C SER A 315 -4.39 3.17 -5.03
N GLY A 316 -4.83 2.39 -4.04
CA GLY A 316 -4.19 1.16 -3.55
C GLY A 316 -5.20 0.03 -3.36
N HIS A 317 -5.18 -0.62 -2.18
CA HIS A 317 -6.15 -1.60 -1.68
C HIS A 317 -6.20 -2.95 -2.42
N LEU A 318 -6.12 -2.95 -3.75
CA LEU A 318 -6.14 -4.18 -4.55
C LEU A 318 -4.82 -4.96 -4.46
N HIS A 319 -3.74 -4.31 -4.02
CA HIS A 319 -2.35 -4.80 -3.99
C HIS A 319 -1.74 -5.17 -5.35
N VAL A 320 -2.50 -5.03 -6.43
CA VAL A 320 -2.11 -5.36 -7.79
C VAL A 320 -1.73 -4.09 -8.53
N GLN A 321 -0.50 -4.03 -9.07
CA GLN A 321 -0.09 -2.91 -9.92
C GLN A 321 -0.91 -2.91 -11.22
N HIS A 322 -1.73 -1.89 -11.41
CA HIS A 322 -2.61 -1.78 -12.56
C HIS A 322 -2.96 -0.32 -12.90
N TRP A 323 -3.44 -0.07 -14.11
CA TRP A 323 -4.06 1.21 -14.44
C TRP A 323 -5.15 1.05 -15.50
N MET A 324 -6.17 1.90 -15.45
CA MET A 324 -7.27 1.95 -16.41
C MET A 324 -7.61 3.39 -16.76
N GLN A 325 -8.32 3.57 -17.88
CA GLN A 325 -8.91 4.85 -18.27
C GLN A 325 -10.41 4.69 -18.37
N HIS A 326 -11.16 5.63 -17.81
CA HIS A 326 -12.62 5.66 -17.94
C HIS A 326 -13.03 5.95 -19.40
N ASP A 327 -13.84 5.08 -20.00
CA ASP A 327 -14.40 5.24 -21.35
C ASP A 327 -13.39 5.57 -22.49
N ASP A 328 -12.13 5.13 -22.37
CA ASP A 328 -11.01 5.37 -23.32
C ASP A 328 -10.61 6.86 -23.51
N ILE A 329 -11.27 7.81 -22.85
CA ILE A 329 -11.03 9.26 -23.00
C ILE A 329 -11.13 10.06 -21.70
N GLY A 330 -11.66 9.46 -20.64
CA GLY A 330 -11.87 10.10 -19.34
C GLY A 330 -10.67 9.98 -18.42
N ILE A 331 -10.95 10.08 -17.12
CA ILE A 331 -9.93 10.04 -16.06
C ILE A 331 -9.16 8.72 -16.07
N TYR A 332 -7.84 8.80 -15.86
CA TYR A 332 -7.00 7.64 -15.56
C TYR A 332 -7.04 7.32 -14.07
N GLU A 333 -7.11 6.04 -13.74
CA GLU A 333 -6.79 5.56 -12.40
C GLU A 333 -5.55 4.68 -12.44
N VAL A 334 -4.60 4.97 -11.55
CA VAL A 334 -3.46 4.11 -11.26
C VAL A 334 -3.64 3.48 -9.89
N VAL A 335 -3.63 2.15 -9.85
CA VAL A 335 -3.58 1.36 -8.63
C VAL A 335 -2.14 0.92 -8.40
N THR A 336 -1.54 1.40 -7.31
CA THR A 336 -0.17 1.01 -6.95
C THR A 336 -0.19 -0.31 -6.19
N SER A 337 0.74 -1.21 -6.51
CA SER A 337 0.87 -2.48 -5.77
C SER A 337 1.25 -2.24 -4.32
N SER A 338 0.92 -3.21 -3.45
CA SER A 338 1.32 -3.18 -2.04
C SER A 338 2.84 -3.15 -1.88
N LEU A 339 3.34 -2.24 -1.04
CA LEU A 339 4.76 -2.14 -0.74
C LEU A 339 5.30 -3.42 -0.09
N SER A 340 4.48 -4.09 0.73
CA SER A 340 4.87 -5.30 1.47
C SER A 340 4.71 -6.60 0.68
N THR A 341 4.12 -6.55 -0.52
CA THR A 341 3.89 -7.74 -1.35
C THR A 341 4.86 -7.77 -2.54
N PRO A 342 5.57 -8.89 -2.83
CA PRO A 342 6.49 -8.95 -3.95
C PRO A 342 5.82 -8.57 -5.27
N PRO A 343 6.45 -7.72 -6.10
CA PRO A 343 7.85 -7.33 -6.10
C PRO A 343 8.29 -6.22 -5.12
N CYS A 344 7.44 -5.80 -4.18
CA CYS A 344 7.71 -4.74 -3.19
C CYS A 344 8.04 -3.42 -3.90
N GLN A 345 7.01 -2.88 -4.56
CA GLN A 345 7.13 -1.70 -5.41
C GLN A 345 6.37 -0.51 -4.83
N TYR A 346 6.84 0.68 -5.20
CA TYR A 346 6.13 1.93 -5.00
C TYR A 346 6.04 2.69 -6.34
N GLY A 347 5.11 3.64 -6.42
CA GLY A 347 4.91 4.48 -7.60
C GLY A 347 5.76 5.73 -7.56
N VAL A 348 6.27 6.15 -8.72
CA VAL A 348 6.86 7.48 -8.92
C VAL A 348 6.05 8.19 -9.99
N LEU A 349 5.66 9.42 -9.69
CA LEU A 349 4.85 10.26 -10.55
C LEU A 349 5.59 11.57 -10.81
N ASP A 350 5.87 11.87 -12.07
CA ASP A 350 6.19 13.23 -12.50
C ASP A 350 4.89 13.85 -13.05
N LEU A 351 4.42 14.93 -12.43
CA LEU A 351 3.19 15.65 -12.80
C LEU A 351 3.54 17.05 -13.30
N GLU A 352 3.13 17.37 -14.52
CA GLU A 352 3.28 18.69 -15.12
C GLU A 352 2.06 19.57 -14.83
N LYS A 353 2.27 20.89 -14.88
CA LYS A 353 1.23 21.88 -14.61
C LYS A 353 0.00 21.75 -15.50
N ASP A 354 0.16 21.36 -16.75
CA ASP A 354 -0.94 21.25 -17.71
C ASP A 354 -1.74 19.94 -17.60
N GLY A 355 -1.46 19.12 -16.57
CA GLY A 355 -2.12 17.84 -16.32
C GLY A 355 -1.42 16.66 -16.99
N ASN A 356 -0.39 16.90 -17.81
CA ASN A 356 0.42 15.81 -18.33
C ASN A 356 1.19 15.13 -17.20
N PHE A 357 1.33 13.81 -17.27
CA PHE A 357 1.98 13.06 -16.23
C PHE A 357 2.70 11.84 -16.77
N ARG A 358 3.67 11.38 -15.98
CA ARG A 358 4.38 10.14 -16.18
C ARG A 358 4.48 9.38 -14.87
N TYR A 359 3.83 8.22 -14.85
CA TYR A 359 3.88 7.28 -13.75
C TYR A 359 4.75 6.07 -14.11
N TRP A 360 5.59 5.62 -13.18
CA TRP A 360 6.24 4.31 -13.26
C TRP A 360 6.45 3.70 -11.88
N THR A 361 6.60 2.38 -11.81
CA THR A 361 6.94 1.70 -10.55
C THR A 361 8.45 1.54 -10.37
N GLN A 362 8.87 1.53 -9.10
CA GLN A 362 10.22 1.17 -8.70
C GLN A 362 10.15 0.11 -7.60
N SER A 363 10.94 -0.95 -7.74
CA SER A 363 11.08 -1.99 -6.70
C SER A 363 12.15 -1.56 -5.70
N VAL A 364 11.88 -1.77 -4.42
CA VAL A 364 12.82 -1.44 -3.33
C VAL A 364 14.09 -2.28 -3.48
N ASP A 365 15.27 -1.64 -3.49
CA ASP A 365 16.59 -2.27 -3.55
C ASP A 365 16.99 -2.84 -2.20
N MET A 366 16.28 -3.89 -1.78
CA MET A 366 16.50 -4.59 -0.52
C MET A 366 17.91 -5.16 -0.39
N GLU A 367 18.49 -5.68 -1.48
CA GLU A 367 19.83 -6.29 -1.47
C GLU A 367 20.90 -5.21 -1.27
N GLY A 368 20.80 -4.10 -2.00
CA GLY A 368 21.69 -2.93 -1.86
C GLY A 368 21.57 -2.30 -0.47
N TRP A 369 20.36 -2.12 0.02
CA TRP A 369 20.08 -1.57 1.35
C TRP A 369 20.60 -2.47 2.47
N ALA A 370 20.34 -3.79 2.40
CA ALA A 370 20.84 -4.76 3.38
C ALA A 370 22.38 -4.81 3.41
N GLY A 371 23.02 -4.75 2.24
CA GLY A 371 24.47 -4.68 2.12
C GLY A 371 25.06 -3.40 2.72
N LYS A 372 24.46 -2.24 2.45
CA LYS A 372 24.85 -0.92 2.98
C LYS A 372 24.74 -0.88 4.52
N ASN A 373 23.69 -1.47 5.07
CA ASN A 373 23.44 -1.54 6.51
C ASN A 373 24.18 -2.68 7.22
N GLY A 374 24.95 -3.50 6.49
CA GLY A 374 25.76 -4.57 7.06
C GLY A 374 24.94 -5.71 7.67
N LEU A 375 23.72 -5.92 7.17
CA LEU A 375 22.86 -7.04 7.57
C LEU A 375 23.49 -8.37 7.15
N LYS A 376 23.10 -9.44 7.85
CA LYS A 376 23.64 -10.80 7.65
C LYS A 376 22.57 -11.82 7.31
N ASP A 377 21.31 -11.38 7.23
CA ASP A 377 20.23 -12.25 6.79
C ASP A 377 20.41 -12.53 5.29
N GLU A 378 20.56 -13.81 4.94
CA GLU A 378 20.77 -14.24 3.56
C GLU A 378 19.54 -14.00 2.68
N ASN A 379 18.32 -13.99 3.24
CA ASN A 379 17.11 -13.68 2.49
C ASN A 379 17.09 -12.19 2.11
N LEU A 380 17.50 -11.28 3.01
CA LEU A 380 17.58 -9.85 2.71
C LEU A 380 18.73 -9.53 1.73
N LEU A 381 19.88 -10.20 1.87
CA LEU A 381 21.02 -10.03 0.96
C LEU A 381 20.80 -10.65 -0.43
N ASN A 382 19.81 -11.53 -0.57
CA ASN A 382 19.43 -12.17 -1.84
C ASN A 382 17.92 -12.03 -2.08
N PHE A 383 17.35 -10.86 -1.73
CA PHE A 383 15.92 -10.63 -1.67
C PHE A 383 15.22 -10.88 -3.01
N ASN A 384 15.84 -10.51 -4.13
CA ASN A 384 15.27 -10.73 -5.46
C ASN A 384 15.22 -12.22 -5.84
N THR A 385 16.03 -13.05 -5.19
CA THR A 385 15.98 -14.51 -5.32
C THR A 385 15.00 -15.14 -4.33
N TYR A 386 14.83 -14.54 -3.15
CA TYR A 386 14.00 -15.04 -2.05
C TYR A 386 12.50 -14.71 -2.22
N SER A 387 12.17 -13.46 -2.56
CA SER A 387 10.79 -12.96 -2.47
C SER A 387 9.85 -13.55 -3.54
N PRO A 388 10.24 -13.73 -4.82
CA PRO A 388 9.31 -14.25 -5.83
C PRO A 388 8.88 -15.71 -5.59
N PRO A 389 9.77 -16.65 -5.22
CA PRO A 389 9.36 -18.00 -4.83
C PRO A 389 8.48 -18.04 -3.59
N THR A 390 8.67 -17.10 -2.65
CA THR A 390 7.86 -17.02 -1.43
C THR A 390 6.42 -16.66 -1.74
N LEU A 391 6.19 -15.60 -2.53
CA LEU A 391 4.85 -15.23 -3.00
C LEU A 391 4.19 -16.35 -3.81
N ASN A 392 4.94 -16.95 -4.74
CA ASN A 392 4.45 -18.09 -5.52
C ASN A 392 4.02 -19.25 -4.61
N ARG A 393 4.77 -19.55 -3.55
CA ARG A 393 4.40 -20.62 -2.61
C ARG A 393 3.12 -20.30 -1.85
N ILE A 394 2.90 -19.05 -1.46
CA ILE A 394 1.67 -18.62 -0.79
C ILE A 394 0.47 -18.83 -1.73
N PHE A 395 0.52 -18.33 -2.96
CA PHE A 395 -0.56 -18.50 -3.94
C PHE A 395 -0.75 -19.96 -4.37
N TYR A 396 0.32 -20.74 -4.45
CA TYR A 396 0.25 -22.18 -4.68
C TYR A 396 -0.55 -22.86 -3.57
N ASN A 397 -0.22 -22.58 -2.31
CA ASN A 397 -0.88 -23.17 -1.14
C ASN A 397 -2.36 -22.76 -1.10
N GLN A 398 -2.68 -21.49 -1.35
CA GLN A 398 -4.06 -21.01 -1.42
C GLN A 398 -4.88 -21.77 -2.48
N ALA A 399 -4.35 -21.92 -3.69
CA ALA A 399 -5.02 -22.67 -4.75
C ALA A 399 -5.17 -24.16 -4.39
N TYR A 400 -4.12 -24.76 -3.83
CA TYR A 400 -4.11 -26.16 -3.43
C TYR A 400 -5.15 -26.45 -2.35
N ASP A 401 -5.17 -25.63 -1.31
CA ASP A 401 -6.08 -25.75 -0.17
C ASP A 401 -7.53 -25.45 -0.57
N ALA A 402 -7.76 -24.60 -1.58
CA ALA A 402 -9.09 -24.36 -2.13
C ALA A 402 -9.64 -25.59 -2.87
N MET A 403 -8.79 -26.44 -3.44
CA MET A 403 -9.19 -27.69 -4.09
C MET A 403 -9.43 -28.80 -3.07
N LYS A 404 -10.67 -28.94 -2.59
CA LYS A 404 -11.01 -29.86 -1.49
C LYS A 404 -10.86 -31.33 -1.87
N ASP A 405 -10.36 -32.15 -0.93
CA ASP A 405 -10.06 -33.56 -1.16
C ASP A 405 -11.28 -34.47 -1.00
N SER A 406 -12.26 -34.02 -0.23
CA SER A 406 -13.45 -34.81 0.09
C SER A 406 -14.74 -34.01 -0.05
N ARG A 407 -15.84 -34.75 -0.27
CA ARG A 407 -17.20 -34.18 -0.20
C ARG A 407 -17.56 -33.65 1.18
N GLU A 408 -16.83 -34.06 2.22
CA GLU A 408 -17.09 -33.65 3.61
C GLU A 408 -16.49 -32.27 3.91
N GLU A 409 -15.36 -31.95 3.28
CA GLU A 409 -14.74 -30.62 3.35
C GLU A 409 -15.47 -29.59 2.47
N GLU A 410 -16.06 -30.04 1.35
CA GLU A 410 -16.80 -29.21 0.43
C GLU A 410 -18.13 -28.74 1.05
N LYS A 411 -18.21 -27.44 1.37
CA LYS A 411 -19.43 -26.82 1.92
C LYS A 411 -20.41 -26.40 0.81
N GLY A 412 -20.06 -26.59 -0.46
CA GLY A 412 -20.83 -26.27 -1.66
C GLY A 412 -21.54 -27.46 -2.31
N SER A 413 -22.18 -27.21 -3.45
CA SER A 413 -22.90 -28.22 -4.23
C SER A 413 -22.03 -28.95 -5.26
N LEU A 414 -20.78 -28.53 -5.44
CA LEU A 414 -19.85 -29.02 -6.45
C LEU A 414 -18.61 -29.61 -5.77
N TYR A 415 -18.48 -30.93 -5.80
CA TYR A 415 -17.26 -31.62 -5.41
C TYR A 415 -16.58 -32.22 -6.65
N MET A 416 -15.27 -31.99 -6.76
CA MET A 416 -14.46 -32.55 -7.81
C MET A 416 -13.29 -33.33 -7.22
N LYS A 417 -13.07 -34.55 -7.72
CA LYS A 417 -11.97 -35.39 -7.28
C LYS A 417 -10.81 -35.26 -8.25
N LEU A 418 -9.82 -34.45 -7.87
CA LEU A 418 -8.55 -34.29 -8.58
C LEU A 418 -7.50 -35.24 -7.99
N THR A 419 -6.51 -35.64 -8.79
CA THR A 419 -5.30 -36.31 -8.27
C THR A 419 -4.29 -35.27 -7.77
N GLU A 420 -3.37 -35.65 -6.88
CA GLU A 420 -2.28 -34.75 -6.43
C GLU A 420 -1.54 -34.11 -7.62
N GLU A 421 -1.15 -34.89 -8.64
CA GLU A 421 -0.48 -34.35 -9.83
C GLU A 421 -1.31 -33.30 -10.61
N GLN A 422 -2.65 -33.40 -10.54
CA GLN A 422 -3.54 -32.43 -11.19
C GLN A 422 -3.63 -31.15 -10.36
N LYS A 423 -3.77 -31.30 -9.03
CA LYS A 423 -3.76 -30.17 -8.11
C LYS A 423 -2.44 -29.41 -8.19
N ASP A 424 -1.31 -30.11 -8.16
CA ASP A 424 0.02 -29.51 -8.27
C ASP A 424 0.15 -28.69 -9.57
N ALA A 425 -0.25 -29.27 -10.71
CA ALA A 425 -0.19 -28.59 -12.00
C ALA A 425 -1.11 -27.36 -12.07
N MET A 426 -2.30 -27.45 -11.48
CA MET A 426 -3.26 -26.34 -11.43
C MET A 426 -2.79 -25.22 -10.50
N SER A 427 -2.31 -25.56 -9.30
CA SER A 427 -1.80 -24.61 -8.30
C SER A 427 -0.56 -23.89 -8.79
N GLN A 428 0.35 -24.55 -9.51
CA GLN A 428 1.52 -23.89 -10.08
C GLN A 428 1.13 -22.81 -11.09
N VAL A 429 0.21 -23.13 -12.00
CA VAL A 429 -0.28 -22.15 -12.99
C VAL A 429 -0.99 -20.99 -12.31
N TYR A 430 -1.77 -21.25 -11.26
CA TYR A 430 -2.41 -20.20 -10.48
C TYR A 430 -1.38 -19.27 -9.83
N ALA A 431 -0.37 -19.84 -9.17
CA ALA A 431 0.69 -19.11 -8.52
C ALA A 431 1.47 -18.22 -9.49
N ASP A 432 1.91 -18.79 -10.62
CA ASP A 432 2.73 -18.08 -11.61
C ASP A 432 1.96 -16.88 -12.20
N LEU A 433 0.70 -17.09 -12.58
CA LEU A 433 -0.17 -16.04 -13.12
C LEU A 433 -0.48 -14.97 -12.08
N ASN A 434 -0.82 -15.36 -10.86
CA ASN A 434 -1.21 -14.42 -9.81
C ASN A 434 -0.03 -13.57 -9.34
N ALA A 435 1.15 -14.18 -9.13
CA ALA A 435 2.36 -13.44 -8.77
C ALA A 435 2.78 -12.43 -9.85
N ALA A 436 2.68 -12.80 -11.14
CA ALA A 436 2.95 -11.87 -12.22
C ALA A 436 1.89 -10.77 -12.33
N CYS A 437 0.62 -11.08 -12.02
CA CYS A 437 -0.45 -10.09 -11.97
C CYS A 437 -0.18 -9.03 -10.90
N TYR A 438 0.16 -9.44 -9.67
CA TYR A 438 0.47 -8.52 -8.56
C TYR A 438 1.54 -7.48 -8.92
N GLY A 439 2.60 -7.91 -9.63
CA GLY A 439 3.64 -7.01 -10.12
C GLY A 439 3.30 -6.25 -11.41
N GLY A 440 2.07 -6.32 -11.93
CA GLY A 440 1.67 -5.64 -13.18
C GLY A 440 2.32 -6.21 -14.45
N ARG A 441 2.81 -7.46 -14.39
CA ARG A 441 3.62 -8.11 -15.45
C ARG A 441 3.01 -9.44 -15.94
N ALA A 442 1.71 -9.64 -15.81
CA ALA A 442 1.04 -10.85 -16.29
C ALA A 442 1.34 -11.14 -17.78
N VAL A 443 1.54 -10.10 -18.60
CA VAL A 443 1.93 -10.22 -20.01
C VAL A 443 3.17 -11.08 -20.25
N ASP A 444 4.09 -11.16 -19.28
CA ASP A 444 5.34 -11.92 -19.41
C ASP A 444 5.12 -13.44 -19.29
N VAL A 445 4.01 -13.88 -18.70
CA VAL A 445 3.76 -15.30 -18.38
C VAL A 445 2.50 -15.89 -19.02
N VAL A 446 1.51 -15.05 -19.36
CA VAL A 446 0.19 -15.50 -19.87
C VAL A 446 0.33 -16.42 -21.07
N ASP A 447 1.18 -16.07 -22.02
CA ASP A 447 1.36 -16.81 -23.27
C ASP A 447 1.82 -18.26 -23.05
N ASP A 448 2.66 -18.50 -22.04
CA ASP A 448 3.17 -19.84 -21.72
C ASP A 448 2.23 -20.58 -20.77
N ALA A 449 1.61 -19.85 -19.83
CA ALA A 449 0.63 -20.40 -18.91
C ALA A 449 -0.55 -21.04 -19.65
N VAL A 450 -1.15 -20.36 -20.64
CA VAL A 450 -2.32 -20.88 -21.39
C VAL A 450 -1.99 -22.09 -22.27
N LYS A 451 -0.71 -22.37 -22.53
CA LYS A 451 -0.26 -23.56 -23.28
C LYS A 451 0.05 -24.74 -22.37
N SER A 452 0.08 -24.53 -21.06
CA SER A 452 0.46 -25.53 -20.07
C SER A 452 -0.64 -26.59 -19.87
N GLN A 453 -0.24 -27.77 -19.37
CA GLN A 453 -1.19 -28.79 -18.96
C GLN A 453 -2.03 -28.32 -17.76
N GLY A 454 -1.45 -27.57 -16.83
CA GLY A 454 -2.16 -27.06 -15.65
C GLY A 454 -3.33 -26.15 -16.02
N PHE A 455 -3.13 -25.25 -17.00
CA PHE A 455 -4.21 -24.37 -17.47
C PHE A 455 -5.30 -25.15 -18.22
N ALA A 456 -4.94 -26.16 -19.00
CA ALA A 456 -5.93 -27.03 -19.64
C ALA A 456 -6.81 -27.78 -18.62
N LEU A 457 -6.28 -28.12 -17.45
CA LEU A 457 -7.06 -28.71 -16.36
C LEU A 457 -8.03 -27.69 -15.74
N TRP A 458 -7.60 -26.43 -15.57
CA TRP A 458 -8.48 -25.34 -15.15
C TRP A 458 -9.66 -25.15 -16.11
N GLU A 459 -9.43 -25.17 -17.42
CA GLU A 459 -10.48 -25.10 -18.44
C GLU A 459 -11.38 -26.34 -18.48
N GLU A 460 -10.82 -27.55 -18.26
CA GLU A 460 -11.58 -28.80 -18.24
C GLU A 460 -12.56 -28.85 -17.06
N TYR A 461 -12.10 -28.37 -15.90
CA TYR A 461 -12.78 -28.58 -14.63
C TYR A 461 -13.56 -27.37 -14.12
N CYS A 462 -13.15 -26.14 -14.47
CA CYS A 462 -13.74 -24.90 -13.95
C CYS A 462 -13.86 -24.89 -12.41
N TYR A 463 -12.87 -25.47 -11.71
CA TYR A 463 -12.91 -25.68 -10.26
C TYR A 463 -11.54 -25.37 -9.62
N PRO A 464 -11.50 -24.65 -8.48
CA PRO A 464 -12.61 -23.97 -7.83
C PRO A 464 -13.16 -22.81 -8.68
N PRO A 465 -14.48 -22.56 -8.75
CA PRO A 465 -15.05 -21.62 -9.72
C PRO A 465 -14.56 -20.18 -9.58
N LEU A 466 -14.35 -19.71 -8.34
CA LEU A 466 -13.89 -18.34 -8.10
C LEU A 466 -12.44 -18.14 -8.55
N LEU A 467 -11.55 -19.08 -8.20
CA LEU A 467 -10.15 -19.04 -8.63
C LEU A 467 -10.03 -19.18 -10.14
N PHE A 468 -10.85 -20.04 -10.76
CA PHE A 468 -10.85 -20.18 -12.20
C PHE A 468 -11.31 -18.90 -12.90
N GLN A 469 -12.39 -18.27 -12.44
CA GLN A 469 -12.82 -16.97 -12.97
C GLN A 469 -11.68 -15.95 -12.85
N TYR A 470 -10.93 -15.96 -11.74
CA TYR A 470 -9.83 -15.02 -11.52
C TYR A 470 -8.69 -15.25 -12.48
N LEU A 471 -8.35 -16.51 -12.75
CA LEU A 471 -7.39 -16.85 -13.80
C LEU A 471 -7.85 -16.41 -15.19
N GLU A 472 -9.14 -16.60 -15.52
CA GLU A 472 -9.69 -16.12 -16.79
C GLU A 472 -9.56 -14.59 -16.91
N TYR A 473 -9.82 -13.86 -15.82
CA TYR A 473 -9.63 -12.42 -15.75
C TYR A 473 -8.17 -12.04 -15.99
N ILE A 474 -7.22 -12.59 -15.22
CA ILE A 474 -5.77 -12.32 -15.38
C ILE A 474 -5.31 -12.59 -16.81
N VAL A 475 -5.74 -13.70 -17.42
CA VAL A 475 -5.37 -14.04 -18.80
C VAL A 475 -5.97 -13.06 -19.81
N SER A 476 -7.20 -12.60 -19.58
CA SER A 476 -7.84 -11.62 -20.47
C SER A 476 -7.23 -10.21 -20.34
N ASP A 477 -6.75 -9.88 -19.16
CA ASP A 477 -6.25 -8.56 -18.79
C ASP A 477 -4.73 -8.42 -19.02
N GLY A 478 -3.96 -9.49 -18.83
CA GLY A 478 -2.50 -9.56 -18.97
C GLY A 478 -1.99 -9.44 -20.40
N VAL A 479 -2.35 -8.36 -21.09
CA VAL A 479 -2.01 -8.07 -22.48
C VAL A 479 -0.94 -6.98 -22.63
N LYS A 480 -0.55 -6.33 -21.52
CA LYS A 480 0.44 -5.26 -21.47
C LYS A 480 1.19 -5.24 -20.13
N ASP A 481 2.24 -4.44 -20.09
CA ASP A 481 2.95 -4.07 -18.86
C ASP A 481 2.22 -2.87 -18.21
N TYR A 482 1.83 -3.00 -16.95
CA TYR A 482 1.10 -1.98 -16.19
C TYR A 482 2.00 -1.12 -15.30
N ASN A 483 3.32 -1.26 -15.40
CA ASN A 483 4.29 -0.54 -14.58
C ASN A 483 4.64 0.86 -15.11
N THR A 484 4.08 1.27 -16.24
CA THR A 484 4.30 2.61 -16.82
C THR A 484 3.02 3.16 -17.43
N LEU A 485 2.75 4.45 -17.22
CA LEU A 485 1.67 5.20 -17.84
C LEU A 485 2.12 6.64 -18.11
N GLU A 486 1.80 7.15 -19.31
CA GLU A 486 2.14 8.52 -19.74
C GLU A 486 0.92 9.12 -20.45
N SER A 487 0.52 10.34 -20.08
CA SER A 487 -0.46 11.15 -20.82
C SER A 487 0.30 12.08 -21.79
N TYR A 488 -0.15 12.15 -23.05
CA TYR A 488 0.49 12.90 -24.14
C TYR A 488 -0.50 13.71 -24.96
#